data_AF-A0A402AGZ2-F1
#
_entry.id   AF-A0A402AGZ2-F1
#
_cell.length_a   1.000
_cell.length_b   1.000
_cell.length_c   1.000
_cell.angle_alpha   90.00
_cell.angle_beta   90.00
_cell.angle_gamma   90.00
#
_symmetry.space_group_name_H-M   'P 1'
#
loop_
_entity.id
_entity.type
_entity.pdbx_description
1 polymer ?
#
loop_
_entity_poly.entity_id
_entity_poly.type
_entity_poly.pdbx_seq_one_letter_code
_entity_poly.pdbx_strand_id
1 'polypeptide(L)'
;MDSMPLVPHNDPETEEETHNPVPPRSLADIMSWGEQLLPIAYATLEACWIAAVLIGLARLHFFALTQPFAPLWAPFLLMIVSAWCALILPDQVLRNNDERTARTHSGNLAFLFQGISVLCVVWGTIYAGGAALWNPAWLMSLLSDFLLFNQTAFAVVGLILLSYAICYRGIKIARYTLEPSETMRGIILGSVIFLGVCLLPNTSSPYEQIYLLLLILIFFSFALLTRALSHAIFVRQEHLTGLQGSKFTQDRLILYAVGMVCLFMAIIGLILGITINPTLLAAVQQFLSPAGKVYDGAVYIIAWIMAFLVSWIPLDPHMKLTMPTIHRIPPSKPQAKKRPPNFLRLYNQ
;
A
#
# COMPACT_ATOMS: atom_id res chain seq x y z
N MET A 1 80.04 -25.31 -30.89
CA MET A 1 78.77 -25.44 -31.63
C MET A 1 77.79 -25.98 -30.63
N ASP A 2 77.25 -25.06 -29.83
CA ASP A 2 76.52 -25.36 -28.61
C ASP A 2 75.06 -25.69 -28.92
N SER A 3 74.67 -26.88 -28.48
CA SER A 3 73.32 -27.39 -28.42
C SER A 3 72.50 -26.61 -27.38
N MET A 4 71.50 -25.85 -27.84
CA MET A 4 70.48 -25.27 -26.97
C MET A 4 69.41 -26.31 -26.63
N PRO A 5 68.93 -26.33 -25.37
CA PRO A 5 67.85 -27.22 -24.94
C PRO A 5 66.47 -26.64 -25.31
N LEU A 6 65.58 -27.52 -25.77
CA LEU A 6 64.16 -27.27 -25.94
C LEU A 6 63.51 -27.05 -24.57
N VAL A 7 63.02 -25.83 -24.34
CA VAL A 7 62.10 -25.50 -23.24
C VAL A 7 60.71 -25.99 -23.64
N PRO A 8 60.04 -26.83 -22.83
CA PRO A 8 58.65 -27.18 -23.07
C PRO A 8 57.77 -25.97 -22.74
N HIS A 9 57.05 -25.48 -23.74
CA HIS A 9 56.01 -24.48 -23.59
C HIS A 9 54.81 -25.17 -22.91
N ASN A 10 54.60 -24.93 -21.63
CA ASN A 10 53.33 -25.23 -20.98
C ASN A 10 52.33 -24.19 -21.48
N ASP A 11 51.42 -24.60 -22.37
CA ASP A 11 50.20 -23.86 -22.64
C ASP A 11 49.29 -24.01 -21.42
N PRO A 12 48.83 -22.90 -20.80
CA PRO A 12 47.74 -23.00 -19.85
C PRO A 12 46.48 -23.34 -20.66
N GLU A 13 45.99 -24.57 -20.49
CA GLU A 13 44.65 -24.97 -20.87
C GLU A 13 43.70 -23.88 -20.35
N THR A 14 43.22 -23.08 -21.30
CA THR A 14 42.24 -22.04 -21.06
C THR A 14 40.94 -22.81 -20.93
N GLU A 15 40.60 -23.20 -19.71
CA GLU A 15 39.24 -23.58 -19.36
C GLU A 15 38.35 -22.36 -19.63
N GLU A 16 37.93 -22.21 -20.90
CA GLU A 16 36.71 -21.49 -21.25
C GLU A 16 35.55 -22.25 -20.59
N GLU A 17 35.38 -22.02 -19.30
CA GLU A 17 34.12 -22.21 -18.62
C GLU A 17 33.15 -21.27 -19.34
N THR A 18 32.52 -21.78 -20.41
CA THR A 18 31.37 -21.19 -21.05
C THR A 18 30.27 -21.13 -20.01
N HIS A 19 30.33 -20.10 -19.18
CA HIS A 19 29.29 -19.69 -18.27
C HIS A 19 28.18 -19.15 -19.15
N ASN A 20 27.40 -20.07 -19.73
CA ASN A 20 26.20 -19.73 -20.48
C ASN A 20 25.34 -18.88 -19.54
N PRO A 21 25.21 -17.57 -19.79
CA PRO A 21 24.45 -16.71 -18.90
C PRO A 21 23.01 -17.20 -19.00
N VAL A 22 22.51 -17.81 -17.91
CA VAL A 22 21.13 -18.26 -17.83
C VAL A 22 20.26 -17.03 -18.11
N PRO A 23 19.48 -17.02 -19.19
CA PRO A 23 18.69 -15.85 -19.53
C PRO A 23 17.71 -15.59 -18.38
N PRO A 24 17.58 -14.33 -17.93
CA PRO A 24 16.71 -13.98 -16.82
C PRO A 24 15.27 -14.45 -17.09
N ARG A 25 14.66 -15.13 -16.12
CA ARG A 25 13.35 -15.78 -16.27
C ARG A 25 12.19 -14.79 -16.29
N SER A 26 12.41 -13.55 -15.82
CA SER A 26 11.43 -12.47 -15.81
C SER A 26 12.10 -11.09 -15.92
N LEU A 27 11.41 -10.10 -16.49
CA LEU A 27 11.84 -8.70 -16.49
C LEU A 27 12.02 -8.17 -15.05
N ALA A 28 11.23 -8.71 -14.12
CA ALA A 28 11.32 -8.42 -12.69
C ALA A 28 12.65 -8.88 -12.05
N ASP A 29 13.35 -9.88 -12.62
CA ASP A 29 14.65 -10.30 -12.06
C ASP A 29 15.77 -9.30 -12.39
N ILE A 30 15.58 -8.45 -13.39
CA ILE A 30 16.58 -7.46 -13.84
C ILE A 30 16.30 -6.08 -13.26
N MET A 31 15.02 -5.75 -13.04
CA MET A 31 14.58 -4.43 -12.57
C MET A 31 14.79 -4.25 -11.07
N SER A 32 15.22 -3.04 -10.66
CA SER A 32 15.31 -2.72 -9.24
C SER A 32 13.92 -2.66 -8.61
N TRP A 33 13.83 -2.85 -7.28
CA TRP A 33 12.57 -2.70 -6.55
C TRP A 33 11.89 -1.35 -6.79
N GLY A 34 12.66 -0.27 -6.95
CA GLY A 34 12.12 1.04 -7.28
C GLY A 34 11.47 1.11 -8.67
N GLU A 35 12.07 0.43 -9.65
CA GLU A 35 11.55 0.37 -11.02
C GLU A 35 10.27 -0.48 -11.11
N GLN A 36 10.16 -1.55 -10.32
CA GLN A 36 8.93 -2.35 -10.22
C GLN A 36 7.81 -1.62 -9.45
N LEU A 37 8.18 -0.86 -8.41
CA LEU A 37 7.22 -0.14 -7.57
C LEU A 37 6.62 1.07 -8.30
N LEU A 38 7.37 1.71 -9.20
CA LEU A 38 6.94 2.90 -9.94
C LEU A 38 5.58 2.73 -10.67
N PRO A 39 5.39 1.73 -11.56
CA PRO A 39 4.12 1.54 -12.25
C PRO A 39 2.96 1.21 -11.30
N ILE A 40 3.23 0.50 -10.20
CA ILE A 40 2.21 0.18 -9.18
C ILE A 40 1.79 1.44 -8.41
N ALA A 41 2.76 2.27 -8.02
CA ALA A 41 2.52 3.54 -7.35
C ALA A 41 1.73 4.51 -8.24
N TYR A 42 2.09 4.60 -9.53
CA TYR A 42 1.38 5.42 -10.51
C TYR A 42 -0.03 4.88 -10.79
N ALA A 43 -0.19 3.56 -10.92
CA ALA A 43 -1.51 2.94 -11.05
C ALA A 43 -2.38 3.25 -9.82
N THR A 44 -1.83 3.17 -8.62
CA THR A 44 -2.56 3.51 -7.39
C THR A 44 -2.98 4.98 -7.37
N LEU A 45 -2.08 5.88 -7.79
CA LEU A 45 -2.40 7.30 -7.97
C LEU A 45 -3.55 7.51 -8.96
N GLU A 46 -3.53 6.79 -10.09
CA GLU A 46 -4.60 6.92 -11.06
C GLU A 46 -5.92 6.36 -10.53
N ALA A 47 -5.88 5.29 -9.74
CA ALA A 47 -7.06 4.69 -9.14
C ALA A 47 -7.74 5.68 -8.19
N CYS A 48 -6.93 6.48 -7.47
CA CYS A 48 -7.46 7.51 -6.57
C CYS A 48 -8.31 8.54 -7.29
N TRP A 49 -7.84 9.16 -8.37
CA TRP A 49 -8.64 10.18 -9.04
C TRP A 49 -9.79 9.56 -9.85
N ILE A 50 -9.64 8.34 -10.38
CA ILE A 50 -10.76 7.60 -11.01
C ILE A 50 -11.87 7.35 -9.97
N ALA A 51 -11.51 6.89 -8.77
CA ALA A 51 -12.45 6.71 -7.68
C ALA A 51 -13.12 8.04 -7.29
N ALA A 52 -12.37 9.15 -7.28
CA ALA A 52 -12.94 10.48 -7.03
C ALA A 52 -13.96 10.88 -8.10
N VAL A 53 -13.70 10.58 -9.38
CA VAL A 53 -14.68 10.79 -10.47
C VAL A 53 -15.95 9.95 -10.22
N LEU A 54 -15.82 8.70 -9.81
CA LEU A 54 -16.98 7.85 -9.50
C LEU A 54 -17.82 8.42 -8.35
N ILE A 55 -17.18 8.97 -7.32
CA ILE A 55 -17.86 9.69 -6.24
C ILE A 55 -18.56 10.93 -6.78
N GLY A 56 -17.87 11.75 -7.58
CA GLY A 56 -18.44 12.95 -8.18
C GLY A 56 -19.64 12.67 -9.09
N LEU A 57 -19.59 11.62 -9.90
CA LEU A 57 -20.70 11.17 -10.74
C LEU A 57 -21.90 10.72 -9.91
N ALA A 58 -21.67 10.07 -8.76
CA ALA A 58 -22.72 9.71 -7.83
C ALA A 58 -23.40 10.96 -7.23
N ARG A 59 -22.63 12.00 -6.87
CA ARG A 59 -23.20 13.28 -6.38
C ARG A 59 -24.06 13.99 -7.41
N LEU A 60 -23.72 13.87 -8.69
CA LEU A 60 -24.46 14.46 -9.80
C LEU A 60 -25.70 13.64 -10.21
N HIS A 61 -25.98 12.51 -9.53
CA HIS A 61 -27.04 11.57 -9.90
C HIS A 61 -26.97 11.15 -11.38
N PHE A 62 -25.76 11.02 -11.91
CA PHE A 62 -25.55 10.56 -13.28
C PHE A 62 -26.16 9.16 -13.43
N PHE A 63 -27.05 8.95 -14.41
CA PHE A 63 -27.89 7.75 -14.57
C PHE A 63 -28.88 7.45 -13.42
N ALA A 64 -29.31 8.46 -12.65
CA ALA A 64 -30.20 8.30 -11.49
C ALA A 64 -29.64 7.35 -10.41
N LEU A 65 -28.33 7.11 -10.42
CA LEU A 65 -27.65 6.32 -9.41
C LEU A 65 -27.56 7.15 -8.13
N THR A 66 -28.10 6.61 -7.04
CA THR A 66 -27.98 7.17 -5.68
C THR A 66 -26.74 6.64 -4.96
N GLN A 67 -26.06 5.66 -5.55
CA GLN A 67 -24.85 5.02 -5.03
C GLN A 67 -23.74 5.06 -6.08
N PRO A 68 -22.45 5.08 -5.67
CA PRO A 68 -21.34 5.04 -6.60
C PRO A 68 -21.42 3.78 -7.47
N PHE A 69 -21.14 3.95 -8.77
CA PHE A 69 -21.28 2.90 -9.79
C PHE A 69 -20.41 1.66 -9.54
N ALA A 70 -19.31 1.83 -8.81
CA ALA A 70 -18.47 0.74 -8.34
C ALA A 70 -17.98 1.06 -6.92
N PRO A 71 -17.69 0.04 -6.10
CA PRO A 71 -17.14 0.26 -4.77
C PRO A 71 -15.73 0.86 -4.88
N LEU A 72 -15.35 1.68 -3.90
CA LEU A 72 -14.10 2.43 -3.92
C LEU A 72 -12.85 1.57 -4.08
N TRP A 73 -12.87 0.32 -3.62
CA TRP A 73 -11.75 -0.61 -3.73
C TRP A 73 -11.59 -1.20 -5.15
N ALA A 74 -12.64 -1.21 -5.97
CA ALA A 74 -12.61 -1.82 -7.30
C ALA A 74 -11.54 -1.23 -8.23
N PRO A 75 -11.44 0.11 -8.42
CA PRO A 75 -10.41 0.67 -9.31
C PRO A 75 -8.99 0.35 -8.83
N PHE A 76 -8.75 0.29 -7.52
CA PHE A 76 -7.45 -0.10 -6.96
C PHE A 76 -7.12 -1.54 -7.29
N LEU A 77 -8.03 -2.46 -6.98
CA LEU A 77 -7.82 -3.89 -7.22
C LEU A 77 -7.59 -4.14 -8.71
N LEU A 78 -8.45 -3.60 -9.57
CA LEU A 78 -8.38 -3.83 -11.01
C LEU A 78 -7.09 -3.29 -11.63
N MET A 79 -6.62 -2.10 -11.23
CA MET A 79 -5.38 -1.55 -11.78
C MET A 79 -4.14 -2.17 -11.18
N ILE A 80 -4.09 -2.39 -9.86
CA ILE A 80 -2.91 -2.98 -9.22
C ILE A 80 -2.73 -4.41 -9.69
N VAL A 81 -3.79 -5.23 -9.69
CA VAL A 81 -3.71 -6.63 -10.15
C VAL A 81 -3.33 -6.69 -11.62
N SER A 82 -3.92 -5.84 -12.47
CA SER A 82 -3.59 -5.87 -13.91
C SER A 82 -2.18 -5.37 -14.21
N ALA A 83 -1.71 -4.33 -13.52
CA ALA A 83 -0.32 -3.86 -13.61
C ALA A 83 0.65 -4.93 -13.09
N TRP A 84 0.36 -5.54 -11.94
CA TRP A 84 1.17 -6.61 -11.34
C TRP A 84 1.24 -7.84 -12.24
N CYS A 85 0.10 -8.29 -12.79
CA CYS A 85 0.07 -9.36 -13.77
C CYS A 85 0.92 -9.02 -15.00
N ALA A 86 0.85 -7.79 -15.50
CA ALA A 86 1.68 -7.37 -16.64
C ALA A 86 3.19 -7.33 -16.34
N LEU A 87 3.59 -7.08 -15.09
CA LEU A 87 4.99 -7.11 -14.65
C LEU A 87 5.53 -8.52 -14.42
N ILE A 88 4.71 -9.40 -13.83
CA ILE A 88 5.11 -10.78 -13.53
C ILE A 88 5.10 -11.64 -14.78
N LEU A 89 4.09 -11.47 -15.64
CA LEU A 89 4.01 -12.28 -16.85
C LEU A 89 5.06 -11.76 -17.83
N PRO A 90 6.08 -12.56 -18.15
CA PRO A 90 7.14 -12.14 -19.06
C PRO A 90 6.49 -11.77 -20.40
N ASP A 91 6.55 -10.49 -20.74
CA ASP A 91 6.01 -10.02 -22.00
C ASP A 91 6.88 -10.58 -23.12
N GLN A 92 6.18 -11.07 -24.13
CA GLN A 92 6.68 -11.89 -25.24
C GLN A 92 7.50 -11.08 -26.25
N VAL A 93 8.02 -9.93 -25.84
CA VAL A 93 8.68 -8.95 -26.70
C VAL A 93 10.17 -9.28 -26.91
N LEU A 94 10.78 -10.04 -26.00
CA LEU A 94 12.18 -10.50 -26.11
C LEU A 94 12.37 -11.85 -26.82
N ARG A 95 11.29 -12.54 -27.22
CA ARG A 95 11.38 -13.89 -27.79
C ARG A 95 10.69 -13.98 -29.15
N ASN A 96 11.01 -13.02 -30.01
CA ASN A 96 10.56 -12.96 -31.39
C ASN A 96 11.18 -14.03 -32.30
N ASN A 97 11.89 -15.03 -31.73
CA ASN A 97 12.67 -15.96 -32.54
C ASN A 97 12.21 -17.42 -32.59
N ASP A 98 11.30 -17.97 -31.75
CA ASP A 98 10.99 -19.42 -31.96
C ASP A 98 9.66 -20.08 -31.53
N GLU A 99 8.75 -19.54 -30.70
CA GLU A 99 7.65 -20.41 -30.19
C GLU A 99 6.26 -19.78 -30.20
N ARG A 100 5.46 -20.11 -31.23
CA ARG A 100 4.01 -19.83 -31.31
C ARG A 100 3.19 -20.48 -30.17
N THR A 101 3.71 -21.51 -29.51
CA THR A 101 3.00 -22.33 -28.51
C THR A 101 3.07 -21.76 -27.09
N ALA A 102 4.17 -21.11 -26.71
CA ALA A 102 4.29 -20.45 -25.40
C ALA A 102 3.43 -19.17 -25.29
N ARG A 103 3.02 -18.64 -26.45
CA ARG A 103 2.27 -17.39 -26.59
C ARG A 103 0.86 -17.44 -25.98
N THR A 104 0.24 -18.61 -26.00
CA THR A 104 -1.16 -18.81 -25.61
C THR A 104 -1.34 -18.97 -24.11
N HIS A 105 -0.37 -19.55 -23.39
CA HIS A 105 -0.58 -19.96 -22.00
C HIS A 105 -0.48 -18.79 -21.00
N SER A 106 0.49 -17.87 -21.17
CA SER A 106 0.63 -16.72 -20.26
C SER A 106 -0.49 -15.69 -20.45
N GLY A 107 -0.83 -15.36 -21.69
CA GLY A 107 -1.94 -14.45 -21.99
C GLY A 107 -3.27 -14.93 -21.41
N ASN A 108 -3.56 -16.24 -21.52
CA ASN A 108 -4.78 -16.82 -20.99
C ASN A 108 -4.89 -16.69 -19.46
N LEU A 109 -3.78 -16.78 -18.72
CA LEU A 109 -3.79 -16.60 -17.26
C LEU A 109 -4.12 -15.15 -16.87
N ALA A 110 -3.55 -14.15 -17.55
CA ALA A 110 -3.91 -12.75 -17.29
C ALA A 110 -5.39 -12.48 -17.57
N PHE A 111 -5.91 -12.98 -18.69
CA PHE A 111 -7.34 -12.85 -19.01
C PHE A 111 -8.22 -13.55 -17.98
N LEU A 112 -7.80 -14.70 -17.45
CA LEU A 112 -8.52 -15.41 -16.41
C LEU A 112 -8.53 -14.61 -15.09
N PHE A 113 -7.39 -14.13 -14.62
CA PHE A 113 -7.32 -13.29 -13.41
C PHE A 113 -8.12 -12.01 -13.55
N GLN A 114 -8.05 -11.36 -14.72
CA GLN A 114 -8.83 -10.19 -15.03
C GLN A 114 -10.33 -10.52 -15.04
N GLY A 115 -10.74 -11.60 -15.70
CA GLY A 115 -12.14 -12.04 -15.75
C GLY A 115 -12.71 -12.34 -14.37
N ILE A 116 -11.97 -13.06 -13.52
CA ILE A 116 -12.34 -13.30 -12.13
C ILE A 116 -12.45 -11.98 -11.35
N SER A 117 -11.50 -11.07 -11.53
CA SER A 117 -11.53 -9.77 -10.83
C SER A 117 -12.74 -8.94 -11.22
N VAL A 118 -13.06 -8.86 -12.52
CA VAL A 118 -14.28 -8.17 -13.01
C VAL A 118 -15.53 -8.83 -12.44
N LEU A 119 -15.59 -10.16 -12.44
CA LEU A 119 -16.73 -10.91 -11.92
C LEU A 119 -16.93 -10.67 -10.41
N CYS A 120 -15.85 -10.61 -9.64
CA CYS A 120 -15.88 -10.25 -8.22
C CYS A 120 -16.37 -8.82 -7.98
N VAL A 121 -16.02 -7.86 -8.85
CA VAL A 121 -16.53 -6.49 -8.77
C VAL A 121 -18.02 -6.44 -9.09
N VAL A 122 -18.47 -7.13 -10.15
CA VAL A 122 -19.90 -7.22 -10.50
C VAL A 122 -20.70 -7.83 -9.33
N TRP A 123 -20.23 -8.95 -8.80
CA TRP A 123 -20.84 -9.58 -7.63
C TRP A 123 -20.87 -8.62 -6.43
N GLY A 124 -19.73 -8.02 -6.09
CA GLY A 124 -19.58 -7.12 -4.95
C GLY A 124 -20.46 -5.88 -5.01
N THR A 125 -20.79 -5.42 -6.22
CA THR A 125 -21.56 -4.19 -6.44
C THR A 125 -23.06 -4.44 -6.46
N ILE A 126 -23.51 -5.49 -7.15
CA ILE A 126 -24.94 -5.70 -7.45
C ILE A 126 -25.54 -6.87 -6.65
N TYR A 127 -24.80 -7.97 -6.50
CA TYR A 127 -25.36 -9.24 -6.02
C TYR A 127 -24.96 -9.61 -4.59
N ALA A 128 -23.97 -8.95 -4.00
CA ALA A 128 -23.44 -9.27 -2.67
C ALA A 128 -24.49 -9.18 -1.56
N GLY A 129 -25.52 -8.35 -1.72
CA GLY A 129 -26.63 -8.24 -0.76
C GLY A 129 -27.60 -9.43 -0.79
N GLY A 130 -27.68 -10.16 -1.91
CA GLY A 130 -28.66 -11.25 -2.09
C GLY A 130 -28.07 -12.65 -1.90
N ALA A 131 -26.80 -12.86 -2.24
CA ALA A 131 -26.16 -14.16 -2.12
C ALA A 131 -24.63 -14.04 -1.92
N ALA A 132 -24.08 -14.93 -1.11
CA ALA A 132 -22.64 -15.05 -0.93
C ALA A 132 -21.93 -15.47 -2.22
N LEU A 133 -20.65 -15.10 -2.37
CA LEU A 133 -19.85 -15.32 -3.59
C LEU A 133 -19.80 -16.79 -4.04
N TRP A 134 -19.77 -17.73 -3.08
CA TRP A 134 -19.71 -19.17 -3.36
C TRP A 134 -21.07 -19.80 -3.71
N ASN A 135 -22.18 -19.08 -3.51
CA ASN A 135 -23.49 -19.59 -3.84
C ASN A 135 -23.78 -19.33 -5.33
N PRO A 136 -23.93 -20.36 -6.19
CA PRO A 136 -24.14 -20.17 -7.63
C PRO A 136 -25.45 -19.44 -7.98
N ALA A 137 -26.36 -19.24 -7.02
CA ALA A 137 -27.62 -18.52 -7.22
C ALA A 137 -27.42 -17.12 -7.81
N TRP A 138 -26.37 -16.38 -7.43
CA TRP A 138 -26.13 -15.04 -8.00
C TRP A 138 -25.76 -15.10 -9.49
N LEU A 139 -25.11 -16.17 -9.94
CA LEU A 139 -24.76 -16.37 -11.34
C LEU A 139 -26.01 -16.62 -12.19
N MET A 140 -26.98 -17.35 -11.63
CA MET A 140 -28.30 -17.54 -12.24
C MET A 140 -29.10 -16.24 -12.28
N SER A 141 -29.04 -15.42 -11.21
CA SER A 141 -29.65 -14.08 -11.20
C SER A 141 -29.03 -13.18 -12.27
N LEU A 142 -27.71 -13.19 -12.40
CA LEU A 142 -27.00 -12.45 -13.44
C LEU A 142 -27.42 -12.91 -14.85
N LEU A 143 -27.49 -14.22 -15.09
CA LEU A 143 -27.95 -14.75 -16.37
C LEU A 143 -29.42 -14.35 -16.65
N SER A 144 -30.27 -14.38 -15.62
CA SER A 144 -31.66 -13.94 -15.74
C SER A 144 -31.77 -12.46 -16.06
N ASP A 145 -30.97 -11.60 -15.43
CA ASP A 145 -30.94 -10.17 -15.72
C ASP A 145 -30.58 -9.90 -17.18
N PHE A 146 -29.59 -10.62 -17.71
CA PHE A 146 -29.20 -10.54 -19.12
C PHE A 146 -30.28 -11.05 -20.08
N LEU A 147 -30.90 -12.19 -19.78
CA LEU A 147 -31.95 -12.78 -20.63
C LEU A 147 -33.22 -11.92 -20.68
N LEU A 148 -33.56 -11.26 -19.58
CA LEU A 148 -34.76 -10.42 -19.46
C LEU A 148 -34.53 -8.95 -19.83
N PHE A 149 -33.30 -8.56 -20.20
CA PHE A 149 -32.91 -7.17 -20.48
C PHE A 149 -33.35 -6.19 -19.40
N ASN A 150 -33.17 -6.58 -18.14
CA ASN A 150 -33.51 -5.76 -16.99
C ASN A 150 -32.60 -4.51 -16.93
N GLN A 151 -33.02 -3.45 -16.21
CA GLN A 151 -32.20 -2.25 -16.00
C GLN A 151 -30.84 -2.58 -15.36
N THR A 152 -30.82 -3.61 -14.49
CA THR A 152 -29.61 -4.18 -13.90
C THR A 152 -28.64 -4.72 -14.94
N ALA A 153 -29.12 -5.28 -16.05
CA ALA A 153 -28.25 -5.80 -17.12
C ALA A 153 -27.42 -4.68 -17.76
N PHE A 154 -28.01 -3.50 -18.00
CA PHE A 154 -27.27 -2.35 -18.52
C PHE A 154 -26.20 -1.85 -17.53
N ALA A 155 -26.52 -1.86 -16.22
CA ALA A 155 -25.54 -1.53 -15.19
C ALA A 155 -24.39 -2.55 -15.15
N VAL A 156 -24.69 -3.85 -15.26
CA VAL A 156 -23.68 -4.92 -15.33
C VAL A 156 -22.78 -4.73 -16.55
N VAL A 157 -23.36 -4.48 -17.74
CA VAL A 157 -22.59 -4.24 -18.97
C VAL A 157 -21.69 -3.01 -18.82
N GLY A 158 -22.22 -1.90 -18.29
CA GLY A 158 -21.43 -0.70 -18.03
C GLY A 158 -20.28 -0.96 -17.05
N LEU A 159 -20.51 -1.77 -16.02
CA LEU A 159 -19.49 -2.13 -15.03
C LEU A 159 -18.40 -3.01 -15.64
N ILE A 160 -18.77 -3.97 -16.48
CA ILE A 160 -17.82 -4.81 -17.23
C ILE A 160 -16.96 -3.95 -18.16
N LEU A 161 -17.58 -3.05 -18.93
CA LEU A 161 -16.84 -2.15 -19.84
C LEU A 161 -15.90 -1.21 -19.09
N LEU A 162 -16.37 -0.61 -17.99
CA LEU A 162 -15.55 0.25 -17.13
C LEU A 162 -14.37 -0.53 -16.54
N SER A 163 -14.63 -1.74 -16.04
CA SER A 163 -13.60 -2.57 -15.42
C SER A 163 -12.57 -3.03 -16.44
N TYR A 164 -13.01 -3.38 -17.66
CA TYR A 164 -12.12 -3.69 -18.77
C TYR A 164 -11.25 -2.49 -19.16
N ALA A 165 -11.83 -1.30 -19.25
CA ALA A 165 -11.08 -0.06 -19.54
C ALA A 165 -10.05 0.25 -18.45
N ILE A 166 -10.40 0.07 -17.18
CA ILE A 166 -9.50 0.26 -16.03
C ILE A 166 -8.35 -0.76 -16.08
N CYS A 167 -8.63 -2.04 -16.31
CA CYS A 167 -7.58 -3.05 -16.43
C CYS A 167 -6.68 -2.82 -17.64
N TYR A 168 -7.25 -2.47 -18.80
CA TYR A 168 -6.45 -2.12 -19.97
C TYR A 168 -5.49 -0.96 -19.67
N ARG A 169 -5.97 0.04 -18.94
CA ARG A 169 -5.16 1.17 -18.50
C ARG A 169 -4.06 0.75 -17.51
N GLY A 170 -4.36 -0.12 -16.55
CA GLY A 170 -3.36 -0.69 -15.63
C GLY A 170 -2.25 -1.47 -16.36
N ILE A 171 -2.63 -2.31 -17.33
CA ILE A 171 -1.67 -3.03 -18.20
C ILE A 171 -0.82 -2.04 -19.00
N LYS A 172 -1.45 -1.00 -19.55
CA LYS A 172 -0.75 0.05 -20.30
C LYS A 172 0.32 0.70 -19.42
N ILE A 173 -0.03 1.13 -18.22
CA ILE A 173 0.90 1.77 -17.27
C ILE A 173 2.11 0.88 -16.97
N ALA A 174 1.90 -0.42 -16.77
CA ALA A 174 2.97 -1.35 -16.45
C ALA A 174 3.94 -1.59 -17.62
N ARG A 175 3.48 -1.45 -18.86
CA ARG A 175 4.26 -1.75 -20.07
C ARG A 175 5.08 -0.57 -20.60
N TYR A 176 4.66 0.66 -20.31
CA TYR A 176 5.37 1.85 -20.79
C TYR A 176 6.30 2.42 -19.73
N THR A 177 7.48 2.86 -20.16
CA THR A 177 8.43 3.59 -19.31
C THR A 177 7.81 4.94 -18.93
N LEU A 178 7.48 5.11 -17.65
CA LEU A 178 6.87 6.34 -17.14
C LEU A 178 7.90 7.47 -17.07
N GLU A 179 7.71 8.49 -17.92
CA GLU A 179 8.52 9.69 -17.86
C GLU A 179 8.11 10.62 -16.70
N PRO A 180 9.04 11.41 -16.13
CA PRO A 180 8.70 12.43 -15.13
C PRO A 180 7.66 13.45 -15.62
N SER A 181 7.61 13.71 -16.93
CA SER A 181 6.64 14.60 -17.58
C SER A 181 5.21 14.05 -17.48
N GLU A 182 5.03 12.77 -17.80
CA GLU A 182 3.74 12.07 -17.76
C GLU A 182 3.23 11.95 -16.32
N THR A 183 4.10 11.61 -15.38
CA THR A 183 3.72 11.54 -13.95
C THR A 183 3.23 12.89 -13.43
N MET A 184 3.88 13.99 -13.80
CA MET A 184 3.45 15.34 -13.42
C MET A 184 2.07 15.67 -14.00
N ARG A 185 1.82 15.31 -15.26
CA ARG A 185 0.49 15.50 -15.89
C ARG A 185 -0.59 14.70 -15.16
N GLY A 186 -0.29 13.45 -14.77
CA GLY A 186 -1.20 12.63 -13.97
C GLY A 186 -1.52 13.25 -12.61
N ILE A 187 -0.52 13.82 -11.93
CA ILE A 187 -0.69 14.54 -10.66
C ILE A 187 -1.57 15.78 -10.86
N ILE A 188 -1.28 16.63 -11.84
CA ILE A 188 -2.07 17.84 -12.12
C ILE A 188 -3.52 17.47 -12.44
N LEU A 189 -3.73 16.50 -13.33
CA LEU A 189 -5.07 16.03 -13.70
C LEU A 189 -5.84 15.54 -12.47
N GLY A 190 -5.21 14.69 -11.65
CA GLY A 190 -5.82 14.17 -10.43
C GLY A 190 -6.16 15.29 -9.44
N SER A 191 -5.26 16.24 -9.22
CA SER A 191 -5.49 17.40 -8.34
C SER A 191 -6.66 18.27 -8.81
N VAL A 192 -6.77 18.54 -10.12
CA VAL A 192 -7.88 19.30 -10.70
C VAL A 192 -9.21 18.55 -10.51
N ILE A 193 -9.21 17.23 -10.71
CA ILE A 193 -10.39 16.38 -10.49
C ILE A 193 -10.81 16.41 -9.03
N PHE A 194 -9.87 16.23 -8.08
CA PHE A 194 -10.18 16.30 -6.65
C PHE A 194 -10.75 17.66 -6.26
N LEU A 195 -10.15 18.75 -6.75
CA LEU A 195 -10.67 20.09 -6.51
C LEU A 195 -12.11 20.23 -7.05
N GLY A 196 -12.36 19.76 -8.28
CA GLY A 196 -13.69 19.75 -8.88
C GLY A 196 -14.72 18.97 -8.05
N VAL A 197 -14.37 17.77 -7.60
CA VAL A 197 -15.24 16.92 -6.77
C VAL A 197 -15.48 17.54 -5.40
N CYS A 198 -14.47 18.16 -4.79
CA CYS A 198 -14.61 18.88 -3.51
C CYS A 198 -15.55 20.09 -3.60
N LEU A 199 -15.63 20.75 -4.77
CA LEU A 199 -16.53 21.88 -4.99
C LEU A 199 -17.99 21.45 -5.24
N LEU A 200 -18.24 20.18 -5.54
CA LEU A 200 -19.60 19.67 -5.71
C LEU A 200 -20.34 19.67 -4.36
N PRO A 201 -21.62 20.08 -4.32
CA PRO A 201 -22.40 20.09 -3.09
C PRO A 201 -22.47 18.69 -2.48
N ASN A 202 -22.33 18.61 -1.16
CA ASN A 202 -22.42 17.35 -0.45
C ASN A 202 -23.91 16.94 -0.36
N THR A 203 -24.35 16.12 -1.29
CA THR A 203 -25.74 15.59 -1.34
C THR A 203 -25.89 14.26 -0.61
N SER A 204 -24.78 13.69 -0.12
CA SER A 204 -24.67 12.29 0.30
C SER A 204 -24.22 12.12 1.75
N SER A 205 -24.17 10.85 2.19
CA SER A 205 -23.92 10.45 3.58
C SER A 205 -22.61 11.03 4.15
N PRO A 206 -22.52 11.29 5.47
CA PRO A 206 -21.31 11.83 6.10
C PRO A 206 -20.06 10.98 5.90
N TYR A 207 -20.22 9.68 5.62
CA TYR A 207 -19.10 8.76 5.35
C TYR A 207 -18.36 9.09 4.04
N GLU A 208 -19.02 9.73 3.08
CA GLU A 208 -18.39 10.04 1.79
C GLU A 208 -17.27 11.07 1.93
N GLN A 209 -17.44 12.06 2.81
CA GLN A 209 -16.39 13.04 3.09
C GLN A 209 -15.14 12.39 3.69
N ILE A 210 -15.34 11.38 4.54
CA ILE A 210 -14.25 10.60 5.15
C ILE A 210 -13.51 9.84 4.06
N TYR A 211 -14.24 9.17 3.16
CA TYR A 211 -13.64 8.47 2.03
C TYR A 211 -12.87 9.42 1.11
N LEU A 212 -13.44 10.59 0.80
CA LEU A 212 -12.78 11.58 -0.05
C LEU A 212 -11.49 12.12 0.60
N LEU A 213 -11.51 12.42 1.89
CA LEU A 213 -10.31 12.88 2.63
C LEU A 213 -9.21 11.80 2.60
N LEU A 214 -9.57 10.55 2.88
CA LEU A 214 -8.64 9.43 2.82
C LEU A 214 -8.08 9.24 1.41
N LEU A 215 -8.93 9.38 0.39
CA LEU A 215 -8.55 9.24 -1.01
C LEU A 215 -7.58 10.35 -1.45
N ILE A 216 -7.80 11.59 -1.01
CA ILE A 216 -6.90 12.72 -1.21
C ILE A 216 -5.55 12.46 -0.55
N LEU A 217 -5.56 11.96 0.69
CA LEU A 217 -4.33 11.67 1.42
C LEU A 217 -3.51 10.56 0.73
N ILE A 218 -4.17 9.48 0.32
CA ILE A 218 -3.56 8.39 -0.43
C ILE A 218 -3.02 8.92 -1.77
N PHE A 219 -3.82 9.70 -2.50
CA PHE A 219 -3.43 10.31 -3.77
C PHE A 219 -2.13 11.11 -3.64
N PHE A 220 -2.06 12.06 -2.69
CA PHE A 220 -0.86 12.87 -2.51
C PHE A 220 0.34 12.05 -2.04
N SER A 221 0.13 11.02 -1.22
CA SER A 221 1.20 10.12 -0.79
C SER A 221 1.81 9.36 -1.96
N PHE A 222 0.97 8.78 -2.82
CA PHE A 222 1.43 8.09 -4.03
C PHE A 222 1.95 9.05 -5.11
N ALA A 223 1.46 10.29 -5.17
CA ALA A 223 1.99 11.33 -6.05
C ALA A 223 3.44 11.68 -5.71
N LEU A 224 3.73 11.91 -4.42
CA LEU A 224 5.08 12.17 -3.95
C LEU A 224 6.00 10.98 -4.20
N LEU A 225 5.54 9.76 -3.90
CA LEU A 225 6.30 8.54 -4.15
C LEU A 225 6.61 8.35 -5.63
N THR A 226 5.61 8.47 -6.49
CA THR A 226 5.78 8.30 -7.93
C THR A 226 6.71 9.36 -8.52
N ARG A 227 6.58 10.62 -8.08
CA ARG A 227 7.45 11.70 -8.53
C ARG A 227 8.90 11.52 -8.07
N ALA A 228 9.11 11.12 -6.82
CA ALA A 228 10.44 10.86 -6.28
C ALA A 228 11.11 9.68 -6.99
N LEU A 229 10.38 8.58 -7.22
CA LEU A 229 10.89 7.39 -7.92
C LEU A 229 11.18 7.69 -9.40
N SER A 230 10.26 8.33 -10.13
CA SER A 230 10.47 8.67 -11.55
C SER A 230 11.68 9.58 -11.74
N HIS A 231 11.86 10.59 -10.90
CA HIS A 231 13.03 11.46 -10.95
C HIS A 231 14.32 10.72 -10.61
N ALA A 232 14.32 9.87 -9.57
CA ALA A 232 15.49 9.10 -9.20
C ALA A 232 15.91 8.11 -10.30
N ILE A 233 14.94 7.44 -10.94
CA ILE A 233 15.18 6.53 -12.07
C ILE A 233 15.72 7.31 -13.27
N PHE A 234 15.13 8.45 -13.60
CA PHE A 234 15.58 9.31 -14.70
C PHE A 234 17.03 9.78 -14.52
N VAL A 235 17.37 10.33 -13.34
CA VAL A 235 18.74 10.80 -13.04
C VAL A 235 19.76 9.67 -13.15
N ARG A 236 19.40 8.45 -12.74
CA ARG A 236 20.27 7.27 -12.87
C ARG A 236 20.49 6.85 -14.32
N GLN A 237 19.45 6.92 -15.15
CA GLN A 237 19.55 6.60 -16.58
C GLN A 237 20.42 7.62 -17.31
N GLU A 238 20.41 8.89 -16.87
CA GLU A 238 21.20 9.96 -17.46
C GLU A 238 22.68 9.93 -17.01
N HIS A 239 22.98 9.47 -15.78
CA HIS A 239 24.32 9.47 -15.20
C HIS A 239 24.83 8.06 -14.83
N LEU A 240 24.84 7.14 -15.81
CA LEU A 240 25.21 5.73 -15.63
C LEU A 240 26.60 5.50 -15.01
N THR A 241 27.54 6.42 -15.19
CA THR A 241 28.95 6.28 -14.77
C THR A 241 29.33 7.03 -13.49
N GLY A 242 28.39 7.78 -12.88
CA GLY A 242 28.71 8.71 -11.78
C GLY A 242 28.21 8.34 -10.38
N LEU A 243 27.29 7.37 -10.24
CA LEU A 243 26.67 7.09 -8.93
C LEU A 243 27.53 6.13 -8.09
N GLN A 244 28.22 6.69 -7.08
CA GLN A 244 28.80 5.92 -5.98
C GLN A 244 27.69 5.44 -5.04
N GLY A 245 27.31 4.16 -5.16
CA GLY A 245 26.40 3.51 -4.21
C GLY A 245 25.62 2.35 -4.84
N SER A 246 25.21 1.38 -4.03
CA SER A 246 24.34 0.31 -4.53
C SER A 246 22.94 0.85 -4.81
N LYS A 247 22.42 0.57 -6.02
CA LYS A 247 21.07 0.99 -6.46
C LYS A 247 19.99 0.68 -5.41
N PHE A 248 20.11 -0.49 -4.79
CA PHE A 248 19.21 -0.95 -3.74
C PHE A 248 19.20 -0.05 -2.50
N THR A 249 20.36 0.45 -2.06
CA THR A 249 20.43 1.30 -0.85
C THR A 249 19.80 2.66 -1.11
N GLN A 250 20.02 3.23 -2.30
CA GLN A 250 19.42 4.50 -2.67
C GLN A 250 17.90 4.38 -2.85
N ASP A 251 17.39 3.31 -3.48
CA ASP A 251 15.95 3.05 -3.58
C ASP A 251 15.30 2.95 -2.20
N ARG A 252 15.93 2.19 -1.30
CA ARG A 252 15.45 2.02 0.07
C ARG A 252 15.47 3.35 0.84
N LEU A 253 16.51 4.17 0.66
CA LEU A 253 16.60 5.49 1.29
C LEU A 253 15.49 6.42 0.80
N ILE A 254 15.22 6.45 -0.51
CA ILE A 254 14.14 7.25 -1.09
C ILE A 254 12.80 6.78 -0.54
N LEU A 255 12.57 5.46 -0.50
CA LEU A 255 11.32 4.89 0.02
C LEU A 255 11.11 5.24 1.50
N TYR A 256 12.16 5.17 2.33
CA TYR A 256 12.07 5.61 3.73
C TYR A 256 11.85 7.12 3.86
N ALA A 257 12.58 7.95 3.12
CA ALA A 257 12.44 9.41 3.21
C ALA A 257 11.04 9.86 2.77
N VAL A 258 10.57 9.38 1.62
CA VAL A 258 9.22 9.69 1.12
C VAL A 258 8.16 9.08 2.03
N GLY A 259 8.35 7.84 2.47
CA GLY A 259 7.46 7.17 3.42
C GLY A 259 7.27 7.95 4.71
N MET A 260 8.35 8.51 5.28
CA MET A 260 8.29 9.37 6.47
C MET A 260 7.54 10.68 6.20
N VAL A 261 7.76 11.32 5.06
CA VAL A 261 7.03 12.54 4.67
C VAL A 261 5.54 12.24 4.50
N CYS A 262 5.19 11.14 3.83
CA CYS A 262 3.81 10.70 3.65
C CYS A 262 3.14 10.38 5.00
N LEU A 263 3.85 9.70 5.90
CA LEU A 263 3.36 9.40 7.24
C LEU A 263 3.12 10.68 8.04
N PHE A 264 4.02 11.66 7.96
CA PHE A 264 3.84 12.95 8.62
C PHE A 264 2.64 13.72 8.07
N MET A 265 2.48 13.76 6.74
CA MET A 265 1.29 14.34 6.09
C MET A 265 0.01 13.61 6.49
N ALA A 266 0.03 12.28 6.60
CA ALA A 266 -1.09 11.48 7.06
C ALA A 266 -1.49 11.81 8.49
N ILE A 267 -0.51 11.94 9.40
CA ILE A 267 -0.77 12.35 10.79
C ILE A 267 -1.41 13.74 10.82
N ILE A 268 -0.87 14.72 10.10
CA ILE A 268 -1.44 16.07 10.05
C ILE A 268 -2.87 16.05 9.49
N GLY A 269 -3.07 15.37 8.36
CA GLY A 269 -4.39 15.25 7.72
C GLY A 269 -5.42 14.57 8.62
N LEU A 270 -5.01 13.55 9.36
CA LEU A 270 -5.86 12.83 10.32
C LEU A 270 -6.19 13.71 11.53
N ILE A 271 -5.20 14.43 12.09
CA ILE A 271 -5.42 15.40 13.18
C ILE A 271 -6.43 16.47 12.74
N LEU A 272 -6.23 17.09 11.56
CA LEU A 272 -7.16 18.07 11.00
C LEU A 272 -8.54 17.46 10.74
N GLY A 273 -8.60 16.23 10.25
CA GLY A 273 -9.85 15.51 10.03
C GLY A 273 -10.63 15.29 11.33
N ILE A 274 -9.96 14.87 12.41
CA ILE A 274 -10.59 14.66 13.72
C ILE A 274 -11.06 15.98 14.33
N THR A 275 -10.26 17.04 14.25
CA THR A 275 -10.62 18.34 14.86
C THR A 275 -11.80 18.99 14.16
N ILE A 276 -11.90 18.84 12.83
CA ILE A 276 -13.01 19.37 12.04
C ILE A 276 -14.26 18.49 12.17
N ASN A 277 -14.09 17.16 12.21
CA ASN A 277 -15.22 16.23 12.26
C ASN A 277 -14.98 15.06 13.25
N PRO A 278 -15.61 15.05 14.44
CA PRO A 278 -15.45 13.99 15.42
C PRO A 278 -15.98 12.63 14.95
N THR A 279 -16.86 12.58 13.93
CA THR A 279 -17.32 11.30 13.38
C THR A 279 -16.21 10.57 12.63
N LEU A 280 -15.18 11.29 12.16
CA LEU A 280 -14.01 10.68 11.53
C LEU A 280 -13.23 9.83 12.53
N LEU A 281 -13.12 10.26 13.79
CA LEU A 281 -12.46 9.48 14.82
C LEU A 281 -13.17 8.13 15.04
N ALA A 282 -14.50 8.14 15.11
CA ALA A 282 -15.28 6.92 15.26
C ALA A 282 -15.11 5.97 14.05
N ALA A 283 -15.11 6.51 12.83
CA ALA A 283 -14.91 5.72 11.62
C ALA A 283 -13.49 5.14 11.52
N VAL A 284 -12.47 5.94 11.85
CA VAL A 284 -11.06 5.51 11.92
C VAL A 284 -10.90 4.42 12.98
N GLN A 285 -11.50 4.60 14.15
CA GLN A 285 -11.46 3.59 15.22
C GLN A 285 -12.13 2.28 14.79
N GLN A 286 -13.24 2.35 14.06
CA GLN A 286 -13.91 1.16 13.52
C GLN A 286 -13.07 0.49 12.43
N PHE A 287 -12.42 1.25 11.55
CA PHE A 287 -11.55 0.75 10.49
C PHE A 287 -10.24 0.14 11.02
N LEU A 288 -9.66 0.74 12.06
CA LEU A 288 -8.50 0.19 12.77
C LEU A 288 -8.88 -0.93 13.75
N SER A 289 -10.16 -1.10 14.09
CA SER A 289 -10.59 -2.15 15.03
C SER A 289 -10.11 -3.57 14.68
N PRO A 290 -10.12 -4.04 13.40
CA PRO A 290 -9.50 -5.33 13.07
C PRO A 290 -7.98 -5.35 13.30
N ALA A 291 -7.27 -4.26 12.99
CA ALA A 291 -5.83 -4.17 13.27
C ALA A 291 -5.56 -4.14 14.79
N GLY A 292 -6.41 -3.46 15.56
CA GLY A 292 -6.40 -3.48 17.02
C GLY A 292 -6.63 -4.88 17.58
N LYS A 293 -7.60 -5.63 17.03
CA LYS A 293 -7.82 -7.04 17.42
C LYS A 293 -6.62 -7.93 17.12
N VAL A 294 -5.94 -7.72 15.99
CA VAL A 294 -4.72 -8.45 15.65
C VAL A 294 -3.58 -8.08 16.60
N TYR A 295 -3.43 -6.79 16.92
CA TYR A 295 -2.46 -6.31 17.89
C TYR A 295 -2.73 -6.87 19.30
N ASP A 296 -3.96 -6.81 19.79
CA ASP A 296 -4.37 -7.37 21.07
C ASP A 296 -4.11 -8.89 21.11
N GLY A 297 -4.39 -9.59 20.00
CA GLY A 297 -4.04 -11.00 19.85
C GLY A 297 -2.54 -11.25 19.96
N ALA A 298 -1.72 -10.43 19.31
CA ALA A 298 -0.26 -10.52 19.40
C ALA A 298 0.26 -10.24 20.82
N VAL A 299 -0.28 -9.21 21.50
CA VAL A 299 0.04 -8.90 22.90
C VAL A 299 -0.36 -10.07 23.81
N TYR A 300 -1.52 -10.69 23.57
CA TYR A 300 -1.96 -11.85 24.33
C TYR A 300 -1.03 -13.05 24.14
N ILE A 301 -0.56 -13.31 22.91
CA ILE A 301 0.43 -14.36 22.63
C ILE A 301 1.74 -14.08 23.36
N ILE A 302 2.24 -12.83 23.32
CA ILE A 302 3.47 -12.43 24.02
C ILE A 302 3.29 -12.60 25.54
N ALA A 303 2.16 -12.17 26.11
CA ALA A 303 1.85 -12.34 27.52
C ALA A 303 1.79 -13.81 27.92
N TRP A 304 1.22 -14.67 27.07
CA TRP A 304 1.16 -16.12 27.29
C TRP A 304 2.55 -16.75 27.27
N ILE A 305 3.41 -16.36 26.32
CA ILE A 305 4.82 -16.79 26.26
C ILE A 305 5.58 -16.35 27.52
N MET A 306 5.39 -15.11 27.97
CA MET A 306 6.00 -14.61 29.20
C MET A 306 5.51 -15.38 30.45
N ALA A 307 4.21 -15.66 30.54
CA ALA A 307 3.65 -16.47 31.63
C ALA A 307 4.18 -17.90 31.61
N PHE A 308 4.32 -18.50 30.42
CA PHE A 308 4.92 -19.81 30.25
C PHE A 308 6.39 -19.84 30.65
N LEU A 309 7.17 -18.82 30.25
CA LEU A 309 8.57 -18.63 30.67
C LEU A 309 8.69 -18.49 32.19
N VAL A 310 7.84 -17.69 32.82
CA VAL A 310 7.82 -17.53 34.28
C VAL A 310 7.41 -18.83 34.98
N SER A 311 6.47 -19.59 34.43
CA SER A 311 6.08 -20.91 34.95
C SER A 311 7.18 -21.96 34.79
N TRP A 312 8.10 -21.78 33.85
CA TRP A 312 9.25 -22.67 33.61
C TRP A 312 10.46 -22.34 34.47
N ILE A 313 10.51 -21.15 35.08
CA ILE A 313 11.50 -20.86 36.11
C ILE A 313 11.06 -21.66 37.34
N PRO A 314 11.81 -22.69 37.77
CA PRO A 314 11.55 -23.32 39.06
C PRO A 314 11.82 -22.25 40.12
N LEU A 315 10.78 -21.55 40.57
CA LEU A 315 10.86 -20.83 41.82
C LEU A 315 11.04 -21.89 42.88
N ASP A 316 12.30 -22.06 43.31
CA ASP A 316 12.66 -22.94 44.41
C ASP A 316 11.67 -22.65 45.55
N PRO A 317 10.85 -23.63 45.98
CA PRO A 317 9.89 -23.44 47.07
C PRO A 317 10.57 -23.10 48.41
N HIS A 318 11.91 -23.08 48.44
CA HIS A 318 12.75 -22.70 49.55
C HIS A 318 13.26 -21.25 49.53
N MET A 319 12.93 -20.44 48.50
CA MET A 319 13.08 -18.98 48.60
C MET A 319 12.05 -18.41 49.58
N LYS A 320 12.29 -18.64 50.88
CA LYS A 320 11.72 -17.84 51.95
C LYS A 320 12.28 -16.44 51.77
N LEU A 321 11.50 -15.56 51.15
CA LEU A 321 11.69 -14.12 51.24
C LEU A 321 11.66 -13.77 52.73
N THR A 322 12.81 -13.79 53.38
CA THR A 322 13.01 -13.25 54.71
C THR A 322 12.71 -11.77 54.60
N MET A 323 11.46 -11.39 54.92
CA MET A 323 11.09 -9.99 54.98
C MET A 323 12.08 -9.30 55.92
N PRO A 324 12.77 -8.23 55.46
CA PRO A 324 13.70 -7.51 56.32
C PRO A 324 12.92 -6.97 57.51
N THR A 325 13.19 -7.52 58.70
CA THR A 325 12.57 -7.09 59.95
C THR A 325 12.98 -5.64 60.18
N ILE A 326 12.07 -4.71 59.87
CA ILE A 326 12.26 -3.28 60.12
C ILE A 326 12.34 -3.08 61.63
N HIS A 327 13.55 -2.90 62.15
CA HIS A 327 13.79 -2.44 63.51
C HIS A 327 13.19 -1.03 63.65
N ARG A 328 11.98 -0.93 64.22
CA ARG A 328 11.40 0.36 64.62
C ARG A 328 12.19 0.89 65.81
N ILE A 329 13.06 1.84 65.55
CA ILE A 329 13.65 2.69 66.57
C ILE A 329 12.49 3.51 67.18
N PRO A 330 12.27 3.46 68.51
CA PRO A 330 11.17 4.20 69.14
C PRO A 330 11.38 5.72 68.96
N PRO A 331 10.30 6.49 68.70
CA PRO A 331 10.40 7.91 68.43
C PRO A 331 10.91 8.70 69.64
N SER A 332 12.02 9.43 69.45
CA SER A 332 12.52 10.42 70.39
C SER A 332 11.47 11.53 70.60
N LYS A 333 11.14 11.83 71.86
CA LYS A 333 10.16 12.85 72.25
C LYS A 333 10.43 14.20 71.54
N PRO A 334 9.41 14.86 70.98
CA PRO A 334 9.56 16.14 70.32
C PRO A 334 9.97 17.23 71.33
N GLN A 335 11.12 17.86 71.10
CA GLN A 335 11.52 19.08 71.80
C GLN A 335 10.62 20.24 71.37
N ALA A 336 10.02 20.92 72.35
CA ALA A 336 9.18 22.07 72.16
C ALA A 336 9.95 23.22 71.47
N LYS A 337 9.56 23.54 70.24
CA LYS A 337 10.08 24.65 69.45
C LYS A 337 9.65 25.98 70.08
N LYS A 338 10.58 26.68 70.73
CA LYS A 338 10.42 28.07 71.20
C LYS A 338 10.09 28.97 70.02
N ARG A 339 9.00 29.73 70.15
CA ARG A 339 8.50 30.72 69.20
C ARG A 339 9.38 31.99 69.28
N PRO A 340 9.99 32.47 68.18
CA PRO A 340 10.65 33.78 68.18
C PRO A 340 9.61 34.92 68.08
N PRO A 341 9.95 36.12 68.59
CA PRO A 341 9.03 37.25 68.71
C PRO A 341 8.77 37.96 67.38
N ASN A 342 7.51 38.39 67.20
CA ASN A 342 7.06 39.29 66.14
C ASN A 342 7.79 40.65 66.25
N PHE A 343 8.58 41.00 65.24
CA PHE A 343 9.03 42.35 64.94
C PHE A 343 8.58 42.66 63.52
N LEU A 344 7.86 43.78 63.34
CA LEU A 344 7.39 44.47 62.11
C LEU A 344 5.98 44.99 62.44
N ARG A 345 5.61 46.26 62.38
CA ARG A 345 6.05 47.43 61.61
C ARG A 345 5.66 48.69 62.38
N LEU A 346 6.57 49.65 62.46
CA LEU A 346 6.23 51.08 62.43
C LEU A 346 6.33 51.51 60.95
N TYR A 347 5.30 52.19 60.43
CA TYR A 347 5.35 53.39 59.57
C TYR A 347 4.10 53.53 58.66
N ASN A 348 3.58 54.76 58.64
CA ASN A 348 2.57 55.37 57.76
C ASN A 348 1.12 54.91 58.02
N GLN A 349 0.13 55.75 58.33
CA GLN A 349 -0.05 57.21 58.27
C GLN A 349 -1.06 57.63 59.34
#